data_AF-A0A3M9YF81-F1
#
_entry.id   AF-A0A3M9YF81-F1
#
_cell.length_a   1.000
_cell.length_b   1.000
_cell.length_c   1.000
_cell.angle_alpha   90.00
_cell.angle_beta   90.00
_cell.angle_gamma   90.00
#
_symmetry.space_group_name_H-M   'P 1'
#
loop_
_entity.id
_entity.type
_entity.pdbx_description
1 polymer ?
#
loop_
_entity_poly.entity_id
_entity_poly.type
_entity_poly.pdbx_seq_one_letter_code
_entity_poly.pdbx_strand_id
1 'polypeptide(L)'
;MVQSAPRDKASRTMTQLREGVSDGLGALKLTLSTTAPKLLVSWLYVPVGIMVMLAFCFAVHVGLRAAGVSFPSSVACLVLLFAVLLLSELAVGARKTKSVVDLIDVPAGWSLRWINVMFTPSFILLPLSPAIGIMEVLKIIAVFLLGFLAMMALAAYLTRGIQLVTGSSKRAIAERAEEMGNETDEIPLAATPRGEESSSAPTSAPISAVPSSVSLNTLAPLPPSRNASHVFLSDTLRSGGHHLNETSALNVSPSLPSQVPLPHPRTQIWAAWLTHHSDHLTYGALFLFAGIPLYYSSVYAMPLQLSVTILAYFAALAIPLSWRQYIHPVLVTALISVLTLWALAGGGSLSKALAPYRTGATYLRLWSGDATSALPGAGDMLATVLDASIVSLALPMYQYRRELRAHFLAIVLPNLVLAVASLFCYPVVCYAIGIEARRALAFASRSLTLALAIPATENLGGDVNAVAALAIFSGIAGVLIGERMLRWMRIPEDDYVTRGVTLGANSSAIATAVLLRTDPRAAALSSLSMSLFGTMTVLLTSIPPIAGVVRSLVSL
;
A
#
# COMPACT_ATOMS: atom_id res chain seq x y z
N MET A 1 32.59 37.03 52.96
CA MET A 1 31.75 35.92 52.48
C MET A 1 30.73 36.51 51.50
N VAL A 2 30.52 35.85 50.35
CA VAL A 2 29.58 36.20 49.27
C VAL A 2 30.07 37.24 48.23
N GLN A 3 30.83 36.77 47.23
CA GLN A 3 30.81 37.30 45.85
C GLN A 3 31.56 36.34 44.89
N SER A 4 30.92 35.24 44.47
CA SER A 4 31.47 34.38 43.39
C SER A 4 30.45 33.47 42.68
N ALA A 5 29.15 33.83 42.69
CA ALA A 5 28.08 32.95 42.16
C ALA A 5 27.68 33.13 40.67
N PRO A 6 27.91 34.24 39.94
CA PRO A 6 27.35 34.38 38.58
C PRO A 6 28.22 33.82 37.45
N ARG A 7 29.55 33.73 37.61
CA ARG A 7 30.47 33.20 36.56
C ARG A 7 30.38 31.68 36.38
N ASP A 8 30.06 30.95 37.44
CA ASP A 8 30.03 29.49 37.44
C ASP A 8 28.75 28.92 36.81
N LYS A 9 27.69 29.74 36.72
CA LYS A 9 26.45 29.37 36.04
C LYS A 9 26.61 29.51 34.52
N ALA A 10 27.18 30.61 34.05
CA ALA A 10 27.41 30.85 32.62
C ALA A 10 28.41 29.86 32.00
N SER A 11 29.48 29.50 32.73
CA SER A 11 30.42 28.46 32.30
C SER A 11 29.73 27.11 32.17
N ARG A 12 28.95 26.68 33.17
CA ARG A 12 28.16 25.43 33.12
C ARG A 12 27.16 25.42 31.97
N THR A 13 26.48 26.54 31.69
CA THR A 13 25.55 26.64 30.55
C THR A 13 26.29 26.51 29.21
N MET A 14 27.47 27.14 29.06
CA MET A 14 28.30 27.00 27.85
C MET A 14 28.84 25.58 27.67
N THR A 15 29.24 24.90 28.75
CA THR A 15 29.69 23.51 28.68
C THR A 15 28.54 22.57 28.29
N GLN A 16 27.35 22.77 28.86
CA GLN A 16 26.15 22.00 28.50
C GLN A 16 25.70 22.24 27.05
N LEU A 17 25.82 23.47 26.55
CA LEU A 17 25.57 23.79 25.14
C LEU A 17 26.57 23.09 24.22
N ARG A 18 27.86 23.11 24.58
CA ARG A 18 28.92 22.45 23.80
C ARG A 18 28.77 20.93 23.79
N GLU A 19 28.45 20.34 24.93
CA GLU A 19 28.14 18.91 25.07
C GLU A 19 26.89 18.52 24.28
N GLY A 20 25.83 19.35 24.32
CA GLY A 20 24.63 19.14 23.52
C GLY A 20 24.87 19.21 22.01
N VAL A 21 25.73 20.12 21.55
CA VAL A 21 26.13 20.22 20.15
C VAL A 21 26.99 19.02 19.74
N SER A 22 27.93 18.57 20.57
CA SER A 22 28.73 17.38 20.27
C SER A 22 27.90 16.09 20.28
N ASP A 23 26.93 15.98 21.20
CA ASP A 23 25.97 14.89 21.24
C ASP A 23 25.08 14.90 19.99
N GLY A 24 24.64 16.08 19.54
CA GLY A 24 23.86 16.25 18.32
C GLY A 24 24.63 15.87 17.06
N LEU A 25 25.89 16.30 16.93
CA LEU A 25 26.77 15.90 15.82
C LEU A 25 27.09 14.41 15.83
N GLY A 26 27.34 13.84 17.02
CA GLY A 26 27.53 12.41 17.20
C GLY A 26 26.29 11.61 16.81
N ALA A 27 25.10 12.10 17.17
CA ALA A 27 23.82 11.50 16.83
C ALA A 27 23.56 11.56 15.32
N LEU A 28 23.81 12.71 14.69
CA LEU A 28 23.66 12.88 13.25
C LEU A 28 24.60 11.94 12.48
N LYS A 29 25.86 11.83 12.89
CA LYS A 29 26.82 10.91 12.27
C LYS A 29 26.38 9.45 12.40
N LEU A 30 25.92 9.06 13.59
CA LEU A 30 25.40 7.71 13.86
C LEU A 30 24.12 7.42 13.06
N THR A 31 23.19 8.38 12.98
CA THR A 31 21.98 8.27 12.16
C THR A 31 22.33 8.13 10.69
N LEU A 32 23.26 8.94 10.17
CA LEU A 32 23.72 8.87 8.78
C LEU A 32 24.34 7.51 8.47
N SER A 33 25.24 6.99 9.29
CA SER A 33 25.85 5.68 9.05
C SER A 33 24.83 4.53 9.12
N THR A 34 23.85 4.63 10.02
CA THR A 34 22.82 3.59 10.22
C THR A 34 21.73 3.64 9.15
N THR A 35 21.41 4.84 8.63
CA THR A 35 20.31 5.06 7.68
C THR A 35 20.81 5.15 6.24
N ALA A 36 22.11 5.35 6.00
CA ALA A 36 22.72 5.39 4.66
C ALA A 36 22.26 4.29 3.70
N PRO A 37 22.24 2.99 4.06
CA PRO A 37 21.77 1.95 3.13
C PRO A 37 20.28 2.12 2.78
N LYS A 38 19.44 2.50 3.76
CA LYS A 38 18.02 2.78 3.51
C LYS A 38 17.84 4.02 2.63
N LEU A 39 18.61 5.08 2.88
CA LEU A 39 18.58 6.31 2.09
C LEU A 39 19.03 6.04 0.65
N LEU A 40 20.07 5.23 0.42
CA LEU A 40 20.48 4.81 -0.92
C LEU A 40 19.34 4.09 -1.64
N VAL A 41 18.66 3.15 -0.98
CA VAL A 41 17.51 2.48 -1.57
C VAL A 41 16.40 3.48 -1.90
N SER A 42 16.01 4.35 -0.96
CA SER A 42 14.89 5.28 -1.13
C SER A 42 15.16 6.43 -2.10
N TRP A 43 16.40 6.93 -2.19
CA TRP A 43 16.74 8.12 -2.98
C TRP A 43 17.45 7.82 -4.30
N LEU A 44 17.99 6.61 -4.46
CA LEU A 44 18.64 6.21 -5.70
C LEU A 44 17.90 5.06 -6.38
N TYR A 45 17.81 3.89 -5.72
CA TYR A 45 17.25 2.70 -6.36
C TYR A 45 15.75 2.82 -6.66
N VAL A 46 14.96 3.36 -5.74
CA VAL A 46 13.52 3.55 -5.95
C VAL A 46 13.24 4.53 -7.08
N PRO A 47 13.78 5.77 -7.11
CA PRO A 47 13.54 6.69 -8.23
C PRO A 47 14.03 6.14 -9.57
N VAL A 48 15.20 5.50 -9.62
CA VAL A 48 15.71 4.87 -10.85
C VAL A 48 14.79 3.76 -11.31
N GLY A 49 14.34 2.88 -10.40
CA GLY A 49 13.41 1.82 -10.72
C GLY A 49 12.06 2.33 -11.22
N ILE A 50 11.48 3.35 -10.58
CA ILE A 50 10.26 4.02 -11.04
C ILE A 50 10.47 4.64 -12.42
N MET A 51 11.59 5.31 -12.67
CA MET A 51 11.90 5.88 -13.99
C MET A 51 12.01 4.81 -15.07
N VAL A 52 12.61 3.66 -14.78
CA VAL A 52 12.67 2.52 -15.71
C VAL A 52 11.26 1.98 -15.99
N MET A 53 10.41 1.84 -14.98
CA MET A 53 9.02 1.41 -15.14
C MET A 53 8.23 2.39 -16.01
N LEU A 54 8.39 3.69 -15.77
CA LEU A 54 7.75 4.74 -16.58
C LEU A 54 8.28 4.76 -18.01
N ALA A 55 9.59 4.59 -18.23
CA ALA A 55 10.18 4.48 -19.56
C ALA A 55 9.59 3.30 -20.33
N PHE A 56 9.38 2.16 -19.65
CA PHE A 56 8.70 1.02 -20.25
C PHE A 56 7.22 1.33 -20.56
N CYS A 57 6.49 1.97 -19.65
CA CYS A 57 5.12 2.43 -19.90
C CYS A 57 5.05 3.38 -21.10
N PHE A 58 6.02 4.29 -21.25
CA PHE A 58 6.09 5.21 -22.38
C PHE A 58 6.40 4.47 -23.68
N ALA A 59 7.33 3.52 -23.68
CA ALA A 59 7.63 2.69 -24.85
C ALA A 59 6.39 1.91 -25.32
N VAL A 60 5.65 1.32 -24.38
CA VAL A 60 4.38 0.63 -24.67
C VAL A 60 3.31 1.62 -25.16
N HIS A 61 3.22 2.82 -24.58
CA HIS A 61 2.31 3.87 -25.03
C HIS A 61 2.56 4.28 -26.49
N VAL A 62 3.83 4.49 -26.86
CA VAL A 62 4.22 4.81 -28.24
C VAL A 62 3.85 3.66 -29.18
N GLY A 63 4.10 2.41 -28.77
CA GLY A 63 3.72 1.23 -29.55
C GLY A 63 2.21 1.11 -29.76
N LEU A 64 1.41 1.30 -28.71
CA LEU A 64 -0.06 1.27 -28.77
C LEU A 64 -0.62 2.39 -29.66
N ARG A 65 -0.08 3.61 -29.53
CA ARG A 65 -0.48 4.76 -30.36
C ARG A 65 -0.14 4.53 -31.83
N ALA A 66 1.01 3.93 -32.13
CA ALA A 66 1.40 3.54 -33.49
C ALA A 66 0.49 2.46 -34.09
N ALA A 67 -0.03 1.55 -33.25
CA ALA A 67 -1.01 0.55 -33.66
C ALA A 67 -2.45 1.08 -33.77
N GLY A 68 -2.71 2.36 -33.46
CA GLY A 68 -4.05 2.94 -33.43
C GLY A 68 -4.91 2.45 -32.27
N VAL A 69 -4.31 1.86 -31.23
CA VAL A 69 -5.01 1.29 -30.08
C VAL A 69 -4.98 2.27 -28.91
N SER A 70 -6.14 2.79 -28.51
CA SER A 70 -6.28 3.62 -27.30
C SER A 70 -6.41 2.72 -26.06
N PHE A 71 -5.28 2.23 -25.55
CA PHE A 71 -5.22 1.39 -24.36
C PHE A 71 -4.30 2.01 -23.30
N PRO A 72 -4.68 2.04 -22.01
CA PRO A 72 -3.81 2.55 -20.93
C PRO A 72 -2.50 1.75 -20.84
N SER A 73 -1.37 2.40 -21.12
CA SER A 73 -0.07 1.72 -21.20
C SER A 73 0.38 1.12 -19.87
N SER A 74 0.03 1.73 -18.73
CA SER A 74 0.33 1.20 -17.39
C SER A 74 -0.37 -0.13 -17.12
N VAL A 75 -1.63 -0.29 -17.54
CA VAL A 75 -2.35 -1.57 -17.43
C VAL A 75 -1.81 -2.61 -18.41
N ALA A 76 -1.36 -2.20 -19.60
CA ALA A 76 -0.74 -3.12 -20.55
C ALA A 76 0.57 -3.64 -19.97
N CYS A 77 1.36 -2.76 -19.36
CA CYS A 77 2.59 -3.11 -18.67
C CYS A 77 2.36 -4.02 -17.45
N LEU A 78 1.26 -3.84 -16.69
CA LEU A 78 0.85 -4.79 -15.66
C LEU A 78 0.68 -6.20 -16.23
N VAL A 79 -0.13 -6.35 -17.30
CA VAL A 79 -0.41 -7.65 -17.91
C VAL A 79 0.85 -8.26 -18.52
N LEU A 80 1.64 -7.45 -19.22
CA LEU A 80 2.91 -7.87 -19.82
C LEU A 80 3.92 -8.31 -18.77
N LEU A 81 4.08 -7.54 -17.69
CA LEU A 81 5.00 -7.90 -16.60
C LEU A 81 4.57 -9.22 -15.95
N PHE A 82 3.28 -9.39 -15.66
CA PHE A 82 2.75 -10.65 -15.12
C PHE A 82 3.04 -11.83 -16.07
N ALA A 83 2.77 -11.69 -17.37
CA ALA A 83 3.05 -12.72 -18.37
C ALA A 83 4.55 -13.05 -18.49
N VAL A 84 5.41 -12.02 -18.51
CA VAL A 84 6.87 -12.18 -18.56
C VAL A 84 7.39 -12.93 -17.34
N LEU A 85 6.88 -12.63 -16.14
CA LEU A 85 7.28 -13.34 -14.93
C LEU A 85 6.87 -14.82 -14.97
N LEU A 86 5.67 -15.13 -15.49
CA LEU A 86 5.23 -16.52 -15.69
C LEU A 86 6.11 -17.26 -16.71
N LEU A 87 6.41 -16.62 -17.85
CA LEU A 87 7.28 -17.18 -18.88
C LEU A 87 8.71 -17.37 -18.37
N SER A 88 9.23 -16.43 -17.58
CA SER A 88 10.55 -16.51 -16.96
C SER A 88 10.65 -17.69 -16.01
N GLU A 89 9.63 -17.93 -15.17
CA GLU A 89 9.59 -19.10 -14.30
C GLU A 89 9.59 -20.41 -15.10
N LEU A 90 8.86 -20.47 -16.21
CA LEU A 90 8.83 -21.65 -17.08
C LEU A 90 10.17 -21.88 -17.81
N ALA A 91 10.79 -20.82 -18.32
CA ALA A 91 11.99 -20.91 -19.15
C ALA A 91 13.29 -21.04 -18.34
N VAL A 92 13.39 -20.33 -17.22
CA VAL A 92 14.66 -20.13 -16.48
C VAL A 92 14.60 -20.73 -15.07
N GLY A 93 13.39 -21.10 -14.60
CA GLY A 93 13.15 -21.73 -13.31
C GLY A 93 12.91 -20.74 -12.16
N ALA A 94 12.18 -21.21 -11.14
CA ALA A 94 11.68 -20.38 -10.03
C ALA A 94 12.79 -19.63 -9.26
N ARG A 95 14.01 -20.19 -9.17
CA ARG A 95 15.11 -19.60 -8.41
C ARG A 95 15.63 -18.30 -9.03
N LYS A 96 15.85 -18.30 -10.35
CA LYS A 96 16.34 -17.13 -11.09
C LYS A 96 15.24 -16.08 -11.25
N THR A 97 14.01 -16.52 -11.50
CA THR A 97 12.86 -15.59 -11.53
C THR A 97 12.65 -14.91 -10.19
N LYS A 98 12.90 -15.60 -9.06
CA LYS A 98 12.86 -14.96 -7.74
C LYS A 98 13.84 -13.78 -7.64
N SER A 99 15.08 -13.92 -8.12
CA SER A 99 16.04 -12.80 -8.12
C SER A 99 15.59 -11.62 -8.97
N VAL A 100 14.92 -11.88 -10.10
CA VAL A 100 14.30 -10.82 -10.93
C VAL A 100 13.17 -10.13 -10.18
N VAL A 101 12.32 -10.91 -9.51
CA VAL A 101 11.23 -10.38 -8.68
C VAL A 101 11.79 -9.55 -7.53
N ASP A 102 12.82 -10.01 -6.83
CA ASP A 102 13.44 -9.28 -5.72
C ASP A 102 14.01 -7.92 -6.17
N LEU A 103 14.52 -7.83 -7.41
CA LEU A 103 14.97 -6.55 -8.00
C LEU A 103 13.81 -5.62 -8.31
N ILE A 104 12.72 -6.14 -8.89
CA ILE A 104 11.52 -5.36 -9.25
C ILE A 104 10.75 -4.94 -8.00
N ASP A 105 10.77 -5.75 -6.94
CA ASP A 105 10.09 -5.50 -5.67
C ASP A 105 10.60 -4.26 -4.95
N VAL A 106 11.85 -3.82 -5.20
CA VAL A 106 12.39 -2.59 -4.60
C VAL A 106 11.56 -1.35 -5.00
N PRO A 107 11.45 -0.97 -6.29
CA PRO A 107 10.58 0.14 -6.69
C PRO A 107 9.10 -0.22 -6.57
N ALA A 108 8.70 -1.44 -6.92
CA ALA A 108 7.28 -1.83 -6.95
C ALA A 108 6.67 -1.92 -5.55
N GLY A 109 7.38 -2.51 -4.60
CA GLY A 109 6.98 -2.59 -3.19
C GLY A 109 6.88 -1.20 -2.54
N TRP A 110 7.78 -0.27 -2.88
CA TRP A 110 7.64 1.13 -2.48
C TRP A 110 6.37 1.76 -3.09
N SER A 111 6.16 1.56 -4.40
CA SER A 111 5.01 2.13 -5.12
C SER A 111 3.67 1.65 -4.53
N LEU A 112 3.55 0.35 -4.28
CA LEU A 112 2.36 -0.26 -3.66
C LEU A 112 2.15 0.23 -2.21
N ARG A 113 3.23 0.38 -1.44
CA ARG A 113 3.15 0.89 -0.06
C ARG A 113 2.60 2.32 0.01
N TRP A 114 2.95 3.16 -0.97
CA TRP A 114 2.56 4.58 -1.01
C TRP A 114 1.42 4.87 -2.00
N ILE A 115 0.78 3.85 -2.57
CA ILE A 115 -0.26 4.01 -3.59
C ILE A 115 -1.42 4.91 -3.14
N ASN A 116 -1.75 4.88 -1.84
CA ASN A 116 -2.84 5.66 -1.27
C ASN A 116 -2.63 7.17 -1.37
N VAL A 117 -1.40 7.67 -1.20
CA VAL A 117 -1.13 9.11 -1.34
C VAL A 117 -1.22 9.54 -2.81
N MET A 118 -0.89 8.65 -3.75
CA MET A 118 -0.95 8.92 -5.20
C MET A 118 -2.39 9.09 -5.70
N PHE A 119 -3.37 8.64 -4.93
CA PHE A 119 -4.80 8.82 -5.21
C PHE A 119 -5.40 10.14 -4.70
N THR A 120 -4.70 10.85 -3.82
CA THR A 120 -5.18 12.11 -3.24
C THR A 120 -5.53 13.20 -4.27
N PRO A 121 -4.91 13.29 -5.46
CA PRO A 121 -5.24 14.34 -6.43
C PRO A 121 -6.72 14.40 -6.82
N SER A 122 -7.37 13.24 -7.02
CA SER A 122 -8.79 13.20 -7.41
C SER A 122 -9.71 13.81 -6.35
N PHE A 123 -9.33 13.72 -5.07
CA PHE A 123 -10.10 14.29 -3.96
C PHE A 123 -9.76 15.75 -3.68
N ILE A 124 -8.48 16.13 -3.86
CA ILE A 124 -8.06 17.52 -3.74
C ILE A 124 -8.77 18.36 -4.81
N LEU A 125 -8.96 17.83 -6.01
CA LEU A 125 -9.63 18.53 -7.11
C LEU A 125 -11.17 18.41 -7.08
N LEU A 126 -11.73 17.58 -6.20
CA LEU A 126 -13.18 17.36 -6.08
C LEU A 126 -13.99 18.67 -5.92
N PRO A 127 -13.54 19.68 -5.15
CA PRO A 127 -14.28 20.95 -5.04
C PRO A 127 -14.38 21.73 -6.36
N LEU A 128 -13.61 21.37 -7.38
CA LEU A 128 -13.68 21.96 -8.72
C LEU A 128 -14.69 21.25 -9.64
N SER A 129 -15.23 20.11 -9.22
CA SER A 129 -16.24 19.39 -9.99
C SER A 129 -17.55 20.19 -10.06
N PRO A 130 -18.31 20.08 -11.17
CA PRO A 130 -19.61 20.73 -11.28
C PRO A 130 -20.53 20.33 -10.11
N ALA A 131 -21.31 21.28 -9.61
CA ALA A 131 -22.22 21.04 -8.49
C ALA A 131 -23.25 19.96 -8.85
N ILE A 132 -23.39 18.95 -7.98
CA ILE A 132 -24.36 17.87 -8.13
C ILE A 132 -25.62 18.24 -7.35
N GLY A 133 -26.79 18.18 -7.98
CA GLY A 133 -28.06 18.43 -7.30
C GLY A 133 -28.32 17.41 -6.20
N ILE A 134 -28.92 17.84 -5.08
CA ILE A 134 -29.21 16.97 -3.91
C ILE A 134 -30.01 15.73 -4.32
N MET A 135 -30.98 15.88 -5.21
CA MET A 135 -31.78 14.76 -5.74
C MET A 135 -30.93 13.73 -6.49
N GLU A 136 -29.94 14.19 -7.25
CA GLU A 136 -29.03 13.30 -7.96
C GLU A 136 -28.07 12.59 -6.99
N VAL A 137 -27.58 13.29 -5.96
CA VAL A 137 -26.80 12.65 -4.88
C VAL A 137 -27.60 11.54 -4.19
N LEU A 138 -28.88 11.77 -3.87
CA LEU A 138 -29.74 10.74 -3.27
C LEU A 138 -29.91 9.52 -4.19
N LYS A 139 -30.10 9.75 -5.50
CA LYS A 139 -30.14 8.68 -6.51
C LYS A 139 -28.83 7.90 -6.58
N ILE A 140 -27.69 8.60 -6.56
CA ILE A 140 -26.34 8.01 -6.52
C ILE A 140 -26.20 7.11 -5.30
N ILE A 141 -26.57 7.58 -4.11
CA ILE A 141 -26.52 6.80 -2.87
C ILE A 141 -27.43 5.58 -2.95
N ALA A 142 -28.65 5.72 -3.46
CA ALA A 142 -29.60 4.61 -3.60
C ALA A 142 -29.07 3.50 -4.53
N VAL A 143 -28.60 3.86 -5.74
CA VAL A 143 -28.02 2.89 -6.68
C VAL A 143 -26.74 2.29 -6.13
N PHE A 144 -25.94 3.09 -5.43
CA PHE A 144 -24.73 2.61 -4.80
C PHE A 144 -25.04 1.52 -3.78
N LEU A 145 -25.95 1.75 -2.84
CA LEU A 145 -26.27 0.78 -1.79
C LEU A 145 -26.94 -0.48 -2.35
N LEU A 146 -27.94 -0.32 -3.22
CA LEU A 146 -28.64 -1.45 -3.84
C LEU A 146 -27.71 -2.24 -4.75
N GLY A 147 -26.91 -1.53 -5.54
CA GLY A 147 -25.92 -2.12 -6.42
C GLY A 147 -24.81 -2.84 -5.67
N PHE A 148 -24.33 -2.29 -4.56
CA PHE A 148 -23.36 -2.93 -3.70
C PHE A 148 -23.89 -4.26 -3.17
N LEU A 149 -25.14 -4.28 -2.68
CA LEU A 149 -25.81 -5.51 -2.24
C LEU A 149 -25.96 -6.53 -3.37
N ALA A 150 -26.47 -6.10 -4.52
CA ALA A 150 -26.69 -6.97 -5.67
C ALA A 150 -25.38 -7.60 -6.17
N MET A 151 -24.31 -6.81 -6.28
CA MET A 151 -23.01 -7.31 -6.74
C MET A 151 -22.31 -8.18 -5.72
N MET A 152 -22.49 -7.92 -4.43
CA MET A 152 -21.99 -8.81 -3.37
C MET A 152 -22.69 -10.17 -3.41
N ALA A 153 -24.02 -10.18 -3.58
CA ALA A 153 -24.79 -11.41 -3.74
C ALA A 153 -24.39 -12.17 -5.01
N LEU A 154 -24.29 -11.47 -6.14
CA LEU A 154 -23.86 -12.05 -7.40
C LEU A 154 -22.47 -12.68 -7.27
N ALA A 155 -21.49 -11.96 -6.72
CA ALA A 155 -20.14 -12.47 -6.53
C ALA A 155 -20.12 -13.71 -5.63
N ALA A 156 -20.82 -13.65 -4.48
CA ALA A 156 -20.83 -14.74 -3.51
C ALA A 156 -21.45 -16.01 -4.08
N TYR A 157 -22.67 -15.92 -4.62
CA TYR A 157 -23.39 -17.09 -5.12
C TYR A 157 -22.79 -17.64 -6.41
N LEU A 158 -22.29 -16.78 -7.29
CA LEU A 158 -21.62 -17.21 -8.52
C LEU A 158 -20.31 -17.95 -8.21
N THR A 159 -19.48 -17.39 -7.33
CA THR A 159 -18.22 -18.02 -6.91
C THR A 159 -18.49 -19.36 -6.23
N ARG A 160 -19.41 -19.40 -5.26
CA ARG A 160 -19.79 -20.64 -4.57
C ARG A 160 -20.38 -21.67 -5.52
N GLY A 161 -21.25 -21.25 -6.45
CA GLY A 161 -21.84 -22.13 -7.46
C GLY A 161 -20.77 -22.79 -8.33
N ILE A 162 -19.82 -22.01 -8.82
CA ILE A 162 -18.69 -22.53 -9.62
C ILE A 162 -17.81 -23.46 -8.78
N GLN A 163 -17.56 -23.15 -7.51
CA GLN A 163 -16.81 -24.04 -6.62
C GLN A 163 -17.50 -25.39 -6.40
N LEU A 164 -18.84 -25.40 -6.31
CA LEU A 164 -19.62 -26.63 -6.18
C LEU A 164 -19.57 -27.46 -7.46
N VAL A 165 -19.69 -26.82 -8.63
CA VAL A 165 -19.62 -27.48 -9.93
C VAL A 165 -18.23 -28.06 -10.21
N THR A 166 -17.18 -27.34 -9.83
CA THR A 166 -15.79 -27.75 -10.08
C THR A 166 -15.21 -28.68 -9.01
N GLY A 167 -15.92 -28.91 -7.91
CA GLY A 167 -15.41 -29.66 -6.75
C GLY A 167 -14.31 -28.94 -5.95
N SER A 168 -13.97 -27.70 -6.34
CA SER A 168 -12.96 -26.85 -5.73
C SER A 168 -13.22 -26.59 -4.24
N SER A 169 -14.49 -26.58 -3.81
CA SER A 169 -14.85 -26.36 -2.40
C SER A 169 -14.28 -27.45 -1.48
N LYS A 170 -14.31 -28.72 -1.89
CA LYS A 170 -13.75 -29.83 -1.09
C LYS A 170 -12.24 -29.72 -0.95
N ARG A 171 -11.56 -29.23 -1.98
CA ARG A 171 -10.11 -29.02 -1.98
C ARG A 171 -9.71 -27.87 -1.05
N ALA A 172 -10.42 -26.74 -1.12
CA ALA A 172 -10.20 -25.61 -0.21
C ALA A 172 -10.44 -26.01 1.26
N ILE A 173 -11.48 -26.79 1.53
CA ILE A 173 -11.77 -27.31 2.88
C ILE A 173 -10.69 -28.29 3.32
N ALA A 174 -10.23 -29.21 2.45
CA ALA A 174 -9.16 -30.14 2.75
C ALA A 174 -7.82 -29.43 3.04
N GLU A 175 -7.44 -28.44 2.23
CA GLU A 175 -6.24 -27.62 2.45
C GLU A 175 -6.32 -26.81 3.75
N ARG A 176 -7.53 -26.42 4.19
CA ARG A 176 -7.73 -25.76 5.50
C ARG A 176 -7.66 -26.77 6.65
N ALA A 177 -8.19 -27.97 6.47
CA ALA A 177 -8.12 -29.05 7.45
C ALA A 177 -6.69 -29.58 7.63
N GLU A 178 -5.90 -29.68 6.56
CA GLU A 178 -4.47 -30.04 6.62
C GLU A 178 -3.66 -29.00 7.40
N GLU A 179 -3.92 -27.70 7.22
CA GLU A 179 -3.24 -26.66 8.00
C GLU A 179 -3.65 -26.65 9.48
N MET A 180 -4.94 -26.78 9.79
CA MET A 180 -5.39 -26.87 11.18
C MET A 180 -4.95 -28.16 11.87
N GLY A 181 -4.78 -29.25 11.11
CA GLY A 181 -4.22 -30.50 11.64
C GLY A 181 -2.72 -30.42 11.93
N ASN A 182 -1.98 -29.62 11.14
CA ASN A 182 -0.55 -29.41 11.33
C ASN A 182 -0.23 -28.51 12.55
N GLU A 183 -1.16 -27.64 12.97
CA GLU A 183 -1.04 -26.89 14.24
C GLU A 183 -1.16 -27.78 15.49
N THR A 184 -1.74 -28.99 15.38
CA THR A 184 -1.88 -29.93 16.50
C THR A 184 -0.77 -30.99 16.61
N ASP A 185 0.09 -31.12 15.61
CA ASP A 185 1.18 -32.12 15.53
C ASP A 185 2.56 -31.56 15.96
N GLU A 186 2.62 -30.34 16.50
CA GLU A 186 3.82 -29.83 17.17
C GLU A 186 4.06 -30.57 18.51
N ILE A 187 4.93 -31.59 18.47
CA ILE A 187 5.69 -32.23 19.56
C ILE A 187 5.18 -31.98 21.00
N PRO A 188 4.65 -32.99 21.71
CA PRO A 188 4.29 -32.86 23.13
C PRO A 188 5.56 -32.83 24.00
N LEU A 189 5.95 -31.65 24.49
CA LEU A 189 6.95 -31.52 25.56
C LEU A 189 6.27 -31.39 26.93
N ALA A 190 6.46 -32.45 27.72
CA ALA A 190 6.30 -32.59 29.17
C ALA A 190 4.88 -32.42 29.76
N ALA A 191 4.38 -33.55 30.25
CA ALA A 191 3.26 -33.63 31.18
C ALA A 191 3.53 -32.82 32.47
N THR A 192 2.60 -31.94 32.83
CA THR A 192 2.42 -31.48 34.21
C THR A 192 1.06 -31.95 34.73
N PRO A 193 0.95 -32.44 35.98
CA PRO A 193 -0.29 -33.03 36.48
C PRO A 193 -1.41 -31.99 36.59
N ARG A 194 -2.64 -32.46 36.33
CA ARG A 194 -3.89 -31.73 36.53
C ARG A 194 -4.02 -31.21 37.96
N GLY A 195 -4.29 -29.92 38.10
CA GLY A 195 -4.94 -29.32 39.26
C GLY A 195 -6.27 -28.71 38.80
N GLU A 196 -7.36 -29.11 39.43
CA GLU A 196 -8.70 -28.54 39.24
C GLU A 196 -8.75 -27.10 39.79
N GLU A 197 -9.31 -26.15 39.02
CA GLU A 197 -10.40 -25.22 39.42
C GLU A 197 -10.51 -23.95 38.53
N SER A 198 -11.73 -23.76 37.99
CA SER A 198 -12.44 -22.50 37.68
C SER A 198 -11.97 -21.51 36.57
N SER A 199 -12.81 -21.41 35.52
CA SER A 199 -13.31 -20.20 34.84
C SER A 199 -12.41 -18.95 34.69
N SER A 200 -11.90 -18.70 33.47
CA SER A 200 -12.01 -17.43 32.70
C SER A 200 -11.07 -17.42 31.48
N ALA A 201 -11.56 -16.96 30.32
CA ALA A 201 -10.76 -16.65 29.12
C ALA A 201 -10.18 -15.22 29.24
N PRO A 202 -9.36 -14.70 28.29
CA PRO A 202 -8.64 -15.32 27.15
C PRO A 202 -7.12 -14.95 27.12
N THR A 203 -6.32 -15.50 26.18
CA THR A 203 -5.42 -14.78 25.22
C THR A 203 -4.51 -15.76 24.44
N SER A 204 -4.31 -15.41 23.18
CA SER A 204 -3.70 -16.02 21.97
C SER A 204 -2.18 -16.23 21.92
N ALA A 205 -1.75 -17.14 21.04
CA ALA A 205 -0.76 -16.88 19.97
C ALA A 205 -0.88 -17.93 18.83
N PRO A 206 -0.88 -17.52 17.54
CA PRO A 206 -0.09 -18.26 16.55
C PRO A 206 0.77 -17.35 15.64
N ILE A 207 1.70 -18.01 14.98
CA ILE A 207 2.88 -17.54 14.27
C ILE A 207 2.51 -16.81 12.96
N SER A 208 3.17 -15.68 12.68
CA SER A 208 2.86 -14.76 11.59
C SER A 208 3.79 -14.96 10.38
N ALA A 209 3.22 -15.29 9.22
CA ALA A 209 3.81 -14.99 7.92
C ALA A 209 3.43 -13.55 7.55
N VAL A 210 4.40 -12.65 7.69
CA VAL A 210 4.25 -11.19 7.54
C VAL A 210 4.27 -10.79 6.06
N PRO A 211 3.26 -10.07 5.53
CA PRO A 211 3.45 -9.15 4.43
C PRO A 211 3.99 -7.84 5.01
N SER A 212 5.12 -7.38 4.47
CA SER A 212 5.91 -6.21 4.85
C SER A 212 5.08 -5.02 5.34
N SER A 213 4.85 -4.96 6.66
CA SER A 213 4.37 -3.79 7.37
C SER A 213 5.24 -3.60 8.61
N VAL A 214 6.28 -2.77 8.45
CA VAL A 214 7.03 -2.27 9.61
C VAL A 214 6.08 -1.34 10.36
N SER A 215 5.41 -1.88 11.39
CA SER A 215 4.69 -1.11 12.39
C SER A 215 5.70 -0.58 13.40
N LEU A 216 5.73 0.74 13.59
CA LEU A 216 6.84 1.47 14.21
C LEU A 216 6.60 1.81 15.71
N ASN A 217 5.77 1.06 16.44
CA ASN A 217 5.36 1.39 17.82
C ASN A 217 5.42 0.20 18.79
N THR A 218 6.61 -0.37 19.05
CA THR A 218 6.82 -1.19 20.25
C THR A 218 8.31 -1.25 20.63
N LEU A 219 8.74 -0.31 21.47
CA LEU A 219 9.97 -0.43 22.27
C LEU A 219 9.57 -0.15 23.73
N ALA A 220 9.19 -1.21 24.44
CA ALA A 220 9.22 -1.22 25.90
C ALA A 220 10.66 -1.57 26.34
N PRO A 221 11.19 -1.02 27.45
CA PRO A 221 12.55 -1.30 27.88
C PRO A 221 12.68 -2.74 28.39
N LEU A 222 13.78 -3.40 28.02
CA LEU A 222 14.20 -4.72 28.51
C LEU A 222 14.47 -4.69 30.03
N PRO A 223 14.14 -5.76 30.79
CA PRO A 223 14.57 -5.90 32.18
C PRO A 223 16.10 -6.15 32.27
N PRO A 224 16.76 -5.77 33.37
CA PRO A 224 18.21 -5.86 33.48
C PRO A 224 18.68 -7.31 33.65
N SER A 225 19.54 -7.78 32.74
CA SER A 225 20.24 -9.06 32.86
C SER A 225 21.30 -9.00 33.96
N ARG A 226 21.15 -9.82 35.01
CA ARG A 226 22.21 -10.11 35.98
C ARG A 226 23.19 -11.12 35.37
N ASN A 227 24.47 -10.75 35.33
CA ASN A 227 25.58 -11.65 35.07
C ASN A 227 25.69 -12.71 36.17
N ALA A 228 25.93 -13.97 35.79
CA ALA A 228 26.84 -14.89 36.49
C ALA A 228 27.17 -16.09 35.59
N SER A 229 28.41 -16.09 35.06
CA SER A 229 29.36 -17.22 35.00
C SER A 229 28.83 -18.64 35.16
N HIS A 230 29.13 -19.52 34.19
CA HIS A 230 29.69 -20.88 34.31
C HIS A 230 29.80 -21.46 32.87
N VAL A 231 30.99 -21.38 32.24
CA VAL A 231 31.97 -22.46 32.05
C VAL A 231 31.45 -23.64 31.20
N PHE A 232 32.12 -23.83 30.05
CA PHE A 232 32.03 -24.94 29.09
C PHE A 232 32.17 -26.32 29.75
N LEU A 233 31.48 -27.32 29.21
CA LEU A 233 32.04 -28.67 28.98
C LEU A 233 31.31 -29.34 27.81
N SER A 234 32.01 -29.39 26.68
CA SER A 234 31.71 -30.29 25.57
C SER A 234 32.73 -31.42 25.65
N ASP A 235 32.28 -32.65 25.89
CA ASP A 235 33.16 -33.82 25.84
C ASP A 235 32.65 -34.79 24.77
N THR A 236 33.44 -34.86 23.70
CA THR A 236 33.46 -36.00 22.77
C THR A 236 34.92 -36.36 22.58
N LEU A 237 35.36 -37.53 23.09
CA LEU A 237 35.93 -38.64 22.30
C LEU A 237 36.60 -39.72 23.18
N ARG A 238 36.68 -40.92 22.59
CA ARG A 238 37.17 -42.21 23.09
C ARG A 238 38.63 -42.24 23.57
N SER A 239 38.87 -43.21 24.46
CA SER A 239 40.07 -44.10 24.58
C SER A 239 41.14 -43.78 25.62
N GLY A 240 41.21 -44.63 26.66
CA GLY A 240 42.43 -45.32 27.11
C GLY A 240 43.57 -44.55 27.79
N GLY A 241 43.72 -44.78 29.11
CA GLY A 241 45.01 -45.15 29.74
C GLY A 241 46.10 -44.10 30.03
N HIS A 242 46.29 -43.84 31.33
CA HIS A 242 47.55 -43.62 32.08
C HIS A 242 48.45 -42.37 31.93
N HIS A 243 48.66 -41.73 33.10
CA HIS A 243 49.85 -41.08 33.69
C HIS A 243 50.46 -39.74 33.17
N LEU A 244 50.28 -38.72 34.03
CA LEU A 244 51.26 -37.81 34.70
C LEU A 244 52.27 -36.90 33.94
N ASN A 245 52.39 -35.69 34.53
CA ASN A 245 53.47 -34.68 34.54
C ASN A 245 53.49 -33.51 33.53
N GLU A 246 52.96 -32.37 34.01
CA GLU A 246 53.56 -31.03 34.06
C GLU A 246 54.88 -30.77 33.30
N THR A 247 54.94 -29.78 32.39
CA THR A 247 55.35 -28.37 32.65
C THR A 247 55.55 -27.56 31.35
N SER A 248 55.24 -26.26 31.43
CA SER A 248 55.76 -25.15 30.62
C SER A 248 55.31 -24.95 29.17
N ALA A 249 54.31 -24.06 29.00
CA ALA A 249 54.34 -23.07 27.92
C ALA A 249 53.61 -21.79 28.35
N LEU A 250 54.36 -20.69 28.37
CA LEU A 250 54.02 -19.36 28.83
C LEU A 250 53.10 -18.59 27.87
N ASN A 251 52.13 -17.89 28.46
CA ASN A 251 51.54 -16.59 28.08
C ASN A 251 51.57 -16.17 26.60
N VAL A 252 50.46 -16.40 25.90
CA VAL A 252 49.99 -15.49 24.84
C VAL A 252 48.63 -14.97 25.28
N SER A 253 48.58 -13.74 25.81
CA SER A 253 47.31 -13.05 26.05
C SER A 253 46.69 -12.70 24.68
N PRO A 254 45.50 -13.21 24.33
CA PRO A 254 44.87 -12.85 23.07
C PRO A 254 44.48 -11.36 23.11
N SER A 255 45.00 -10.58 22.17
CA SER A 255 44.60 -9.19 21.97
C SER A 255 43.11 -9.14 21.65
N LEU A 256 42.31 -8.61 22.57
CA LEU A 256 40.88 -8.36 22.37
C LEU A 256 40.68 -7.44 21.14
N PRO A 257 39.71 -7.71 20.26
CA PRO A 257 39.40 -6.83 19.15
C PRO A 257 39.01 -5.44 19.67
N SER A 258 39.46 -4.39 18.98
CA SER A 258 39.19 -2.99 19.36
C SER A 258 37.69 -2.76 19.52
N GLN A 259 37.24 -2.60 20.76
CA GLN A 259 35.86 -2.20 21.03
C GLN A 259 35.71 -0.74 20.61
N VAL A 260 34.94 -0.49 19.54
CA VAL A 260 34.49 0.86 19.20
C VAL A 260 33.71 1.37 20.42
N PRO A 261 34.04 2.55 20.98
CA PRO A 261 33.34 3.08 22.14
C PRO A 261 31.83 3.12 21.90
N LEU A 262 31.05 2.51 22.79
CA LEU A 262 29.59 2.58 22.74
C LEU A 262 29.18 4.07 22.78
N PRO A 263 28.39 4.56 21.79
CA PRO A 263 27.99 5.96 21.79
C PRO A 263 27.18 6.29 23.04
N HIS A 264 27.33 7.51 23.57
CA HIS A 264 26.63 7.97 24.76
C HIS A 264 25.11 7.73 24.66
N PRO A 265 24.41 7.40 25.76
CA PRO A 265 22.97 7.08 25.73
C PRO A 265 22.12 8.24 25.17
N ARG A 266 22.52 9.50 25.39
CA ARG A 266 21.87 10.67 24.79
C ARG A 266 21.99 10.69 23.27
N THR A 267 23.20 10.45 22.76
CA THR A 267 23.50 10.38 21.32
C THR A 267 22.64 9.31 20.63
N GLN A 268 22.41 8.16 21.29
CA GLN A 268 21.56 7.09 20.78
C GLN A 268 20.07 7.48 20.75
N ILE A 269 19.56 8.14 21.79
CA ILE A 269 18.17 8.62 21.85
C ILE A 269 17.92 9.66 20.75
N TRP A 270 18.83 10.63 20.61
CA TRP A 270 18.76 11.64 19.55
C TRP A 270 18.83 10.98 18.16
N ALA A 271 19.74 10.02 17.97
CA ALA A 271 19.85 9.30 16.71
C ALA A 271 18.59 8.50 16.37
N ALA A 272 17.97 7.86 17.37
CA ALA A 272 16.71 7.13 17.22
C ALA A 272 15.55 8.07 16.85
N TRP A 273 15.45 9.22 17.52
CA TRP A 273 14.44 10.23 17.21
C TRP A 273 14.59 10.79 15.80
N LEU A 274 15.83 11.10 15.39
CA LEU A 274 16.14 11.63 14.06
C LEU A 274 15.82 10.62 12.95
N THR A 275 16.12 9.34 13.21
CA THR A 275 15.78 8.25 12.29
C THR A 275 14.27 8.09 12.15
N HIS A 276 13.53 8.15 13.26
CA HIS A 276 12.07 8.05 13.30
C HIS A 276 11.36 9.18 12.54
N HIS A 277 11.88 10.42 12.63
CA HIS A 277 11.27 11.61 12.01
C HIS A 277 11.90 12.00 10.68
N SER A 278 12.78 11.17 10.11
CA SER A 278 13.56 11.48 8.90
C SER A 278 12.68 11.90 7.71
N ASP A 279 11.58 11.20 7.45
CA ASP A 279 10.65 11.55 6.37
C ASP A 279 9.97 12.90 6.61
N HIS A 280 9.47 13.14 7.84
CA HIS A 280 8.85 14.41 8.22
C HIS A 280 9.81 15.59 8.10
N LEU A 281 11.06 15.41 8.53
CA LEU A 281 12.11 16.43 8.42
C LEU A 281 12.43 16.73 6.97
N THR A 282 12.50 15.70 6.12
CA THR A 282 12.77 15.87 4.68
C THR A 282 11.67 16.68 4.00
N TYR A 283 10.41 16.29 4.13
CA TYR A 283 9.31 16.99 3.47
C TYR A 283 8.98 18.33 4.13
N GLY A 284 9.24 18.48 5.44
CA GLY A 284 9.18 19.76 6.14
C GLY A 284 10.26 20.74 5.66
N ALA A 285 11.49 20.26 5.44
CA ALA A 285 12.56 21.05 4.85
C ALA A 285 12.24 21.41 3.39
N LEU A 286 11.72 20.46 2.60
CA LEU A 286 11.27 20.74 1.23
C LEU A 286 10.18 21.81 1.22
N PHE A 287 9.20 21.74 2.13
CA PHE A 287 8.14 22.73 2.27
C PHE A 287 8.69 24.12 2.60
N LEU A 288 9.54 24.23 3.64
CA LEU A 288 10.04 25.51 4.15
C LEU A 288 11.09 26.16 3.24
N PHE A 289 12.07 25.39 2.76
CA PHE A 289 13.25 25.94 2.07
C PHE A 289 13.11 25.97 0.55
N ALA A 290 12.32 25.08 -0.06
CA ALA A 290 12.11 25.06 -1.50
C ALA A 290 10.67 25.48 -1.86
N GLY A 291 9.67 24.90 -1.19
CA GLY A 291 8.25 25.10 -1.47
C GLY A 291 7.80 26.55 -1.34
N ILE A 292 7.93 27.13 -0.14
CA ILE A 292 7.51 28.52 0.12
C ILE A 292 8.27 29.51 -0.79
N PRO A 293 9.62 29.48 -0.88
CA PRO A 293 10.34 30.41 -1.74
C PRO A 293 9.95 30.29 -3.21
N LEU A 294 9.84 29.08 -3.77
CA LEU A 294 9.49 28.90 -5.19
C LEU A 294 8.05 29.32 -5.49
N TYR A 295 7.11 29.06 -4.58
CA TYR A 295 5.71 29.43 -4.74
C TYR A 295 5.53 30.95 -4.85
N TYR A 296 6.19 31.72 -3.97
CA TYR A 296 6.05 33.18 -3.95
C TYR A 296 7.02 33.92 -4.89
N SER A 297 8.11 33.29 -5.35
CA SER A 297 9.10 33.93 -6.24
C SER A 297 9.00 33.55 -7.71
N SER A 298 8.68 32.28 -8.01
CA SER A 298 8.93 31.68 -9.33
C SER A 298 7.66 31.15 -10.02
N VAL A 299 6.48 31.41 -9.44
CA VAL A 299 5.16 30.95 -9.95
C VAL A 299 5.10 29.44 -10.18
N TYR A 300 6.02 28.67 -9.58
CA TYR A 300 6.02 27.21 -9.68
C TYR A 300 5.55 26.60 -8.37
N ALA A 301 4.30 26.10 -8.38
CA ALA A 301 3.62 25.69 -7.17
C ALA A 301 3.88 24.24 -6.74
N MET A 302 4.45 23.40 -7.64
CA MET A 302 4.53 21.96 -7.40
C MET A 302 5.29 21.56 -6.14
N PRO A 303 6.50 22.09 -5.83
CA PRO A 303 7.24 21.64 -4.64
C PRO A 303 6.50 21.94 -3.33
N LEU A 304 5.80 23.09 -3.26
CA LEU A 304 4.92 23.44 -2.15
C LEU A 304 3.72 22.49 -2.08
N GLN A 305 3.02 22.32 -3.19
CA GLN A 305 1.81 21.48 -3.24
C GLN A 305 2.12 20.02 -2.87
N LEU A 306 3.21 19.46 -3.41
CA LEU A 306 3.62 18.09 -3.14
C LEU A 306 3.99 17.91 -1.67
N SER A 307 4.78 18.82 -1.10
CA SER A 307 5.17 18.75 0.31
C SER A 307 3.98 18.92 1.25
N VAL A 308 3.04 19.83 0.96
CA VAL A 308 1.76 19.96 1.68
C VAL A 308 0.99 18.64 1.66
N THR A 309 0.82 18.03 0.48
CA THR A 309 0.06 16.78 0.34
C THR A 309 0.70 15.62 1.10
N ILE A 310 2.04 15.49 1.06
CA ILE A 310 2.75 14.42 1.76
C ILE A 310 2.74 14.64 3.27
N LEU A 311 2.95 15.87 3.75
CA LEU A 311 2.87 16.19 5.17
C LEU A 311 1.44 16.00 5.71
N ALA A 312 0.43 16.39 4.94
CA ALA A 312 -0.98 16.12 5.24
C ALA A 312 -1.26 14.61 5.30
N TYR A 313 -0.63 13.82 4.43
CA TYR A 313 -0.75 12.35 4.45
C TYR A 313 -0.14 11.75 5.71
N PHE A 314 1.03 12.20 6.14
CA PHE A 314 1.60 11.75 7.41
C PHE A 314 0.76 12.17 8.62
N ALA A 315 0.20 13.39 8.61
CA ALA A 315 -0.73 13.83 9.64
C ALA A 315 -1.98 12.94 9.68
N ALA A 316 -2.52 12.56 8.53
CA ALA A 316 -3.65 11.63 8.43
C ALA A 316 -3.29 10.22 8.92
N LEU A 317 -2.06 9.76 8.69
CA LEU A 317 -1.54 8.50 9.24
C LEU A 317 -1.26 8.58 10.75
N ALA A 318 -1.09 9.75 11.35
CA ALA A 318 -0.93 9.84 12.80
C ALA A 318 -2.23 9.48 13.57
N ILE A 319 -3.38 9.45 12.88
CA ILE A 319 -4.67 9.05 13.45
C ILE A 319 -4.61 7.58 13.91
N PRO A 320 -5.08 7.24 15.13
CA PRO A 320 -5.11 5.87 15.63
C PRO A 320 -5.85 4.90 14.69
N LEU A 321 -5.34 3.67 14.57
CA LEU A 321 -5.88 2.64 13.66
C LEU A 321 -7.39 2.40 13.84
N SER A 322 -7.90 2.47 15.07
CA SER A 322 -9.33 2.26 15.38
C SER A 322 -10.25 3.31 14.74
N TRP A 323 -9.73 4.51 14.48
CA TRP A 323 -10.47 5.59 13.84
C TRP A 323 -10.27 5.61 12.32
N ARG A 324 -9.20 4.99 11.80
CA ARG A 324 -8.92 4.96 10.34
C ARG A 324 -9.97 4.21 9.53
N GLN A 325 -10.78 3.36 10.16
CA GLN A 325 -11.92 2.71 9.50
C GLN A 325 -13.04 3.71 9.12
N TYR A 326 -13.19 4.80 9.88
CA TYR A 326 -14.19 5.84 9.65
C TYR A 326 -13.60 7.08 8.98
N ILE A 327 -12.38 7.44 9.39
CA ILE A 327 -11.65 8.61 8.91
C ILE A 327 -10.59 8.14 7.93
N HIS A 328 -10.99 7.98 6.67
CA HIS A 328 -10.10 7.46 5.64
C HIS A 328 -8.89 8.39 5.40
N PRO A 329 -7.64 7.90 5.48
CA PRO A 329 -6.45 8.76 5.41
C PRO A 329 -6.38 9.61 4.14
N VAL A 330 -6.82 9.08 2.99
CA VAL A 330 -6.83 9.83 1.71
C VAL A 330 -7.80 11.02 1.77
N LEU A 331 -8.96 10.86 2.41
CA LEU A 331 -9.95 11.94 2.52
C LEU A 331 -9.47 13.04 3.48
N VAL A 332 -8.87 12.66 4.61
CA VAL A 332 -8.25 13.62 5.54
C VAL A 332 -7.13 14.37 4.86
N THR A 333 -6.27 13.65 4.15
CA THR A 333 -5.15 14.25 3.40
C THR A 333 -5.65 15.27 2.41
N ALA A 334 -6.68 14.93 1.65
CA ALA A 334 -7.30 15.83 0.68
C ALA A 334 -7.89 17.06 1.39
N LEU A 335 -8.65 16.87 2.46
CA LEU A 335 -9.22 17.98 3.22
C LEU A 335 -8.16 18.93 3.77
N ILE A 336 -7.14 18.41 4.45
CA ILE A 336 -6.03 19.21 4.99
C ILE A 336 -5.30 19.93 3.84
N SER A 337 -5.03 19.24 2.73
CA SER A 337 -4.34 19.82 1.58
C SER A 337 -5.14 20.96 0.95
N VAL A 338 -6.44 20.76 0.73
CA VAL A 338 -7.33 21.78 0.15
C VAL A 338 -7.37 23.02 1.05
N LEU A 339 -7.58 22.85 2.35
CA LEU A 339 -7.61 23.96 3.30
C LEU A 339 -6.27 24.70 3.38
N THR A 340 -5.16 23.96 3.38
CA THR A 340 -3.81 24.53 3.44
C THR A 340 -3.48 25.30 2.17
N LEU A 341 -3.74 24.73 0.99
CA LEU A 341 -3.49 25.40 -0.29
C LEU A 341 -4.38 26.62 -0.49
N TRP A 342 -5.65 26.55 -0.05
CA TRP A 342 -6.55 27.69 -0.07
C TRP A 342 -6.07 28.82 0.86
N ALA A 343 -5.61 28.48 2.07
CA ALA A 343 -5.05 29.45 3.00
C ALA A 343 -3.76 30.10 2.45
N LEU A 344 -2.85 29.31 1.86
CA LEU A 344 -1.60 29.80 1.27
C LEU A 344 -1.83 30.68 0.03
N ALA A 345 -2.92 30.44 -0.71
CA ALA A 345 -3.38 31.29 -1.80
C ALA A 345 -4.09 32.57 -1.34
N GLY A 346 -4.09 32.88 -0.03
CA GLY A 346 -4.67 34.11 0.52
C GLY A 346 -6.16 34.04 0.80
N GLY A 347 -6.77 32.85 0.87
CA GLY A 347 -8.18 32.67 1.23
C GLY A 347 -9.18 33.15 0.19
N GLY A 348 -8.73 33.41 -1.05
CA GLY A 348 -9.56 33.88 -2.15
C GLY A 348 -10.36 32.77 -2.83
N SER A 349 -10.39 32.79 -4.16
CA SER A 349 -11.13 31.78 -4.93
C SER A 349 -10.45 30.41 -4.89
N LEU A 350 -11.20 29.39 -4.44
CA LEU A 350 -10.72 28.00 -4.34
C LEU A 350 -10.25 27.45 -5.69
N SER A 351 -10.92 27.82 -6.79
CA SER A 351 -10.53 27.38 -8.13
C SER A 351 -9.15 27.89 -8.53
N LYS A 352 -8.81 29.13 -8.20
CA LYS A 352 -7.47 29.68 -8.46
C LYS A 352 -6.40 29.01 -7.60
N ALA A 353 -6.71 28.63 -6.36
CA ALA A 353 -5.78 27.96 -5.46
C ALA A 353 -5.44 26.53 -5.95
N LEU A 354 -6.44 25.81 -6.47
CA LEU A 354 -6.31 24.41 -6.86
C LEU A 354 -5.98 24.20 -8.36
N ALA A 355 -6.27 25.17 -9.23
CA ALA A 355 -5.99 25.02 -10.67
C ALA A 355 -4.54 24.63 -11.00
N PRO A 356 -3.49 25.17 -10.33
CA PRO A 356 -2.11 24.76 -10.59
C PRO A 356 -1.76 23.36 -10.09
N TYR A 357 -2.65 22.70 -9.33
CA TYR A 357 -2.39 21.39 -8.74
C TYR A 357 -2.34 20.27 -9.79
N ARG A 358 -3.13 20.38 -10.86
CA ARG A 358 -3.11 19.46 -12.00
C ARG A 358 -3.21 20.24 -13.31
N THR A 359 -2.08 20.31 -14.01
CA THR A 359 -1.90 21.03 -15.27
C THR A 359 -2.11 20.15 -16.49
N GLY A 360 -2.11 18.81 -16.30
CA GLY A 360 -2.18 17.84 -17.38
C GLY A 360 -0.82 17.55 -18.04
N ALA A 361 0.29 18.08 -17.50
CA ALA A 361 1.66 17.80 -17.95
C ALA A 361 2.17 16.48 -17.33
N THR A 362 1.60 15.34 -17.73
CA THR A 362 2.06 14.01 -17.30
C THR A 362 3.32 13.58 -18.06
N TYR A 363 4.05 12.59 -17.56
CA TYR A 363 5.26 12.06 -18.23
C TYR A 363 5.01 11.64 -19.68
N LEU A 364 3.82 11.10 -20.00
CA LEU A 364 3.47 10.72 -21.37
C LEU A 364 3.52 11.90 -22.34
N ARG A 365 3.04 13.10 -21.94
CA ARG A 365 3.09 14.31 -22.77
C ARG A 365 4.46 14.96 -22.75
N LEU A 366 5.11 14.99 -21.59
CA LEU A 366 6.44 15.58 -21.43
C LEU A 366 7.49 14.85 -22.27
N TRP A 367 7.41 13.52 -22.35
CA TRP A 367 8.36 12.71 -23.13
C TRP A 367 7.97 12.54 -24.60
N SER A 368 6.69 12.67 -24.96
CA SER A 368 6.26 12.67 -26.37
C SER A 368 6.67 13.94 -27.11
N GLY A 369 7.06 15.00 -26.39
CA GLY A 369 7.29 16.32 -26.96
C GLY A 369 5.99 17.03 -27.37
N ASP A 370 4.83 16.51 -26.97
CA ASP A 370 3.55 17.21 -27.11
C ASP A 370 3.60 18.44 -26.17
N ALA A 371 3.92 19.60 -26.74
CA ALA A 371 4.22 20.82 -26.00
C ALA A 371 3.08 21.25 -25.07
N THR A 372 3.21 20.95 -23.78
CA THR A 372 2.48 21.65 -22.72
C THR A 372 3.30 22.83 -22.28
N SER A 373 2.83 24.06 -22.51
CA SER A 373 3.48 25.30 -22.03
C SER A 373 3.50 25.42 -20.50
N ALA A 374 2.84 24.51 -19.78
CA ALA A 374 2.74 24.48 -18.33
C ALA A 374 3.65 23.39 -17.73
N LEU A 375 4.34 23.74 -16.63
CA LEU A 375 5.10 22.80 -15.81
C LEU A 375 4.16 21.88 -15.03
N PRO A 376 4.56 20.63 -14.71
CA PRO A 376 3.74 19.69 -13.97
C PRO A 376 3.42 20.18 -12.55
N GLY A 377 2.15 20.05 -12.16
CA GLY A 377 1.69 20.25 -10.78
C GLY A 377 1.90 19.00 -9.92
N ALA A 378 1.65 19.12 -8.61
CA ALA A 378 1.81 17.99 -7.69
C ALA A 378 0.88 16.81 -8.01
N GLY A 379 -0.34 17.09 -8.48
CA GLY A 379 -1.28 16.08 -8.94
C GLY A 379 -0.79 15.33 -10.18
N ASP A 380 -0.10 16.01 -11.11
CA ASP A 380 0.49 15.36 -12.31
C ASP A 380 1.67 14.45 -11.94
N MET A 381 2.47 14.85 -10.95
CA MET A 381 3.57 14.04 -10.42
C MET A 381 3.05 12.79 -9.70
N LEU A 382 2.05 12.94 -8.83
CA LEU A 382 1.42 11.82 -8.14
C LEU A 382 0.72 10.87 -9.13
N ALA A 383 0.03 11.40 -10.15
CA ALA A 383 -0.56 10.60 -11.21
C ALA A 383 0.49 9.88 -12.08
N THR A 384 1.66 10.50 -12.31
CA THR A 384 2.77 9.87 -13.02
C THR A 384 3.30 8.66 -12.24
N VAL A 385 3.57 8.81 -10.94
CA VAL A 385 4.02 7.68 -10.12
C VAL A 385 2.92 6.63 -9.95
N LEU A 386 1.64 7.03 -10.01
CA LEU A 386 0.52 6.09 -9.97
C LEU A 386 0.56 5.08 -11.11
N ASP A 387 1.01 5.45 -12.31
CA ASP A 387 1.17 4.51 -13.42
C ASP A 387 2.18 3.41 -13.11
N ALA A 388 3.29 3.73 -12.43
CA ALA A 388 4.24 2.72 -11.96
C ALA A 388 3.62 1.82 -10.87
N SER A 389 2.78 2.37 -10.01
CA SER A 389 2.02 1.57 -9.03
C SER A 389 1.04 0.60 -9.69
N ILE A 390 0.40 0.99 -10.79
CA ILE A 390 -0.46 0.09 -11.57
C ILE A 390 0.36 -1.08 -12.09
N VAL A 391 1.52 -0.84 -12.71
CA VAL A 391 2.41 -1.93 -13.18
C VAL A 391 2.82 -2.85 -12.02
N SER A 392 3.07 -2.27 -10.84
CA SER A 392 3.46 -3.01 -9.63
C SER A 392 2.40 -4.00 -9.15
N LEU A 393 1.12 -3.83 -9.49
CA LEU A 393 0.05 -4.80 -9.17
C LEU A 393 0.25 -6.16 -9.86
N ALA A 394 1.16 -6.27 -10.83
CA ALA A 394 1.58 -7.55 -11.38
C ALA A 394 2.29 -8.44 -10.34
N LEU A 395 2.98 -7.85 -9.35
CA LEU A 395 3.69 -8.61 -8.31
C LEU A 395 2.77 -9.43 -7.42
N PRO A 396 1.71 -8.87 -6.80
CA PRO A 396 0.78 -9.70 -6.02
C PRO A 396 0.09 -10.76 -6.87
N MET A 397 -0.25 -10.48 -8.14
CA MET A 397 -0.78 -11.49 -9.05
C MET A 397 0.21 -12.65 -9.28
N TYR A 398 1.50 -12.33 -9.44
CA TYR A 398 2.55 -13.33 -9.60
C TYR A 398 2.82 -14.08 -8.29
N GLN A 399 2.85 -13.40 -7.14
CA GLN A 399 3.04 -14.03 -5.83
C GLN A 399 1.97 -15.10 -5.56
N TYR A 400 0.70 -14.81 -5.86
CA TYR A 400 -0.43 -15.72 -5.66
C TYR A 400 -0.82 -16.53 -6.91
N ARG A 401 0.09 -16.67 -7.90
CA ARG A 401 -0.19 -17.40 -9.15
C ARG A 401 -0.55 -18.88 -8.95
N ARG A 402 -0.06 -19.51 -7.89
CA ARG A 402 -0.36 -20.92 -7.57
C ARG A 402 -1.83 -21.07 -7.15
N GLU A 403 -2.29 -20.17 -6.27
CA GLU A 403 -3.70 -20.05 -5.88
C GLU A 403 -4.58 -19.74 -7.09
N LEU A 404 -4.16 -18.80 -7.94
CA LEU A 404 -4.84 -18.50 -9.19
C LEU A 404 -4.97 -19.74 -10.07
N ARG A 405 -3.93 -20.58 -10.17
CA ARG A 405 -3.96 -21.80 -10.97
C ARG A 405 -4.83 -22.89 -10.34
N ALA A 406 -4.78 -23.04 -9.02
CA ALA A 406 -5.57 -24.04 -8.29
C ALA A 406 -7.08 -23.78 -8.38
N HIS A 407 -7.47 -22.50 -8.30
CA HIS A 407 -8.86 -22.06 -8.27
C HIS A 407 -9.26 -21.20 -9.48
N PHE A 408 -8.62 -21.43 -10.64
CA PHE A 408 -8.73 -20.56 -11.81
C PHE A 408 -10.16 -20.23 -12.21
N LEU A 409 -11.01 -21.26 -12.38
CA LEU A 409 -12.40 -21.04 -12.76
C LEU A 409 -13.21 -20.32 -11.68
N ALA A 410 -12.97 -20.63 -10.40
CA ALA A 410 -13.66 -20.01 -9.27
C ALA A 410 -13.22 -18.55 -9.04
N ILE A 411 -12.09 -18.11 -9.61
CA ILE A 411 -11.62 -16.72 -9.49
C ILE A 411 -11.91 -15.94 -10.77
N VAL A 412 -11.53 -16.46 -11.93
CA VAL A 412 -11.59 -15.72 -13.21
C VAL A 412 -13.02 -15.55 -13.70
N LEU A 413 -13.84 -16.60 -13.64
CA LEU A 413 -15.18 -16.57 -14.21
C LEU A 413 -16.13 -15.63 -13.43
N PRO A 414 -16.19 -15.63 -12.08
CA PRO A 414 -16.97 -14.64 -11.34
C PRO A 414 -16.53 -13.21 -11.63
N ASN A 415 -15.21 -12.95 -11.65
CA ASN A 415 -14.68 -11.62 -11.91
C ASN A 415 -15.01 -11.12 -13.32
N LEU A 416 -14.96 -12.00 -14.33
CA LEU A 416 -15.34 -11.65 -15.70
C LEU A 416 -16.84 -11.32 -15.78
N VAL A 417 -17.70 -12.15 -15.19
CA VAL A 417 -19.15 -11.90 -15.17
C VAL A 417 -19.47 -10.61 -14.42
N LEU A 418 -18.83 -10.36 -13.28
CA LEU A 418 -18.98 -9.10 -12.55
C LEU A 418 -18.50 -7.90 -13.36
N ALA A 419 -17.40 -8.01 -14.11
CA ALA A 419 -16.88 -6.92 -14.92
C ALA A 419 -17.87 -6.56 -16.04
N VAL A 420 -18.40 -7.56 -16.74
CA VAL A 420 -19.44 -7.40 -17.76
C VAL A 420 -20.72 -6.83 -17.14
N ALA A 421 -21.21 -7.41 -16.04
CA ALA A 421 -22.41 -6.91 -15.36
C ALA A 421 -22.24 -5.46 -14.88
N SER A 422 -21.06 -5.10 -14.33
CA SER A 422 -20.79 -3.72 -13.90
C SER A 422 -20.83 -2.77 -15.10
N LEU A 423 -20.23 -3.18 -16.21
CA LEU A 423 -20.08 -2.37 -17.40
C LEU A 423 -21.41 -2.10 -18.11
N PHE A 424 -22.29 -3.09 -18.20
CA PHE A 424 -23.54 -2.99 -18.97
C PHE A 424 -24.77 -2.67 -18.12
N CYS A 425 -24.80 -3.06 -16.84
CA CYS A 425 -25.98 -2.83 -16.00
C CYS A 425 -25.95 -1.47 -15.28
N TYR A 426 -24.80 -1.05 -14.74
CA TYR A 426 -24.75 0.19 -13.96
C TYR A 426 -25.08 1.44 -14.77
N PRO A 427 -24.42 1.70 -15.91
CA PRO A 427 -24.68 2.93 -16.65
C PRO A 427 -26.15 3.05 -17.06
N VAL A 428 -26.76 1.93 -17.48
CA VAL A 428 -28.19 1.86 -17.85
C VAL A 428 -29.08 2.21 -16.68
N VAL A 429 -28.89 1.55 -15.52
CA VAL A 429 -29.73 1.79 -14.34
C VAL A 429 -29.57 3.23 -13.84
N CYS A 430 -28.33 3.73 -13.76
CA CYS A 430 -28.04 5.10 -13.34
C CYS A 430 -28.68 6.13 -14.26
N TYR A 431 -28.59 5.93 -15.57
CA TYR A 431 -29.16 6.84 -16.54
C TYR A 431 -30.68 6.83 -16.53
N ALA A 432 -31.29 5.64 -16.43
CA ALA A 432 -32.75 5.48 -16.40
C ALA A 432 -33.41 6.20 -15.21
N ILE A 433 -32.72 6.30 -14.07
CA ILE A 433 -33.22 7.05 -12.92
C ILE A 433 -32.88 8.55 -12.98
N GLY A 434 -32.18 9.00 -14.02
CA GLY A 434 -31.84 10.40 -14.29
C GLY A 434 -30.57 10.90 -13.59
N ILE A 435 -29.52 10.07 -13.49
CA ILE A 435 -28.14 10.51 -13.22
C ILE A 435 -27.52 10.97 -14.54
N GLU A 436 -26.72 12.05 -14.53
CA GLU A 436 -26.04 12.57 -15.73
C GLU A 436 -25.19 11.48 -16.40
N ALA A 437 -25.18 11.46 -17.74
CA ALA A 437 -24.55 10.41 -18.52
C ALA A 437 -23.08 10.12 -18.16
N ARG A 438 -22.25 11.16 -18.00
CA ARG A 438 -20.85 10.99 -17.61
C ARG A 438 -20.68 10.40 -16.20
N ARG A 439 -21.57 10.76 -15.27
CA ARG A 439 -21.60 10.21 -13.91
C ARG A 439 -22.15 8.78 -13.90
N ALA A 440 -23.13 8.47 -14.74
CA ALA A 440 -23.65 7.11 -14.92
C ALA A 440 -22.55 6.15 -15.44
N LEU A 441 -21.74 6.59 -16.40
CA LEU A 441 -20.60 5.81 -16.89
C LEU A 441 -19.55 5.53 -15.79
N ALA A 442 -19.35 6.46 -14.86
CA ALA A 442 -18.42 6.27 -13.74
C ALA A 442 -18.81 5.10 -12.82
N PHE A 443 -20.10 4.72 -12.76
CA PHE A 443 -20.53 3.56 -11.98
C PHE A 443 -20.04 2.22 -12.56
N ALA A 444 -19.70 2.14 -13.86
CA ALA A 444 -19.17 0.93 -14.47
C ALA A 444 -17.89 0.43 -13.76
N SER A 445 -17.14 1.35 -13.16
CA SER A 445 -15.90 1.06 -12.44
C SER A 445 -15.93 1.41 -10.95
N ARG A 446 -17.12 1.51 -10.33
CA ARG A 446 -17.24 1.90 -8.91
C ARG A 446 -16.53 0.98 -7.92
N SER A 447 -16.44 -0.32 -8.24
CA SER A 447 -15.90 -1.35 -7.33
C SER A 447 -14.39 -1.55 -7.51
N LEU A 448 -13.78 -0.88 -8.50
CA LEU A 448 -12.35 -0.95 -8.75
C LEU A 448 -11.57 -0.10 -7.75
N THR A 449 -10.31 -0.46 -7.53
CA THR A 449 -9.35 0.45 -6.92
C THR A 449 -9.11 1.64 -7.83
N LEU A 450 -8.88 2.82 -7.26
CA LEU A 450 -8.66 4.06 -8.02
C LEU A 450 -7.63 3.93 -9.14
N ALA A 451 -6.57 3.15 -8.91
CA ALA A 451 -5.52 2.84 -9.88
C ALA A 451 -6.07 2.26 -11.19
N LEU A 452 -7.11 1.44 -11.11
CA LEU A 452 -7.74 0.80 -12.27
C LEU A 452 -9.08 1.45 -12.63
N ALA A 453 -9.74 2.10 -11.68
CA ALA A 453 -11.04 2.76 -11.88
C ALA A 453 -10.92 4.03 -12.73
N ILE A 454 -9.89 4.85 -12.49
CA ILE A 454 -9.63 6.08 -13.26
C ILE A 454 -9.45 5.75 -14.75
N PRO A 455 -8.48 4.89 -15.15
CA PRO A 455 -8.31 4.59 -16.58
C PRO A 455 -9.54 3.91 -17.20
N ALA A 456 -10.25 3.04 -16.47
CA ALA A 456 -11.50 2.45 -16.96
C ALA A 456 -12.59 3.50 -17.22
N THR A 457 -12.74 4.50 -16.34
CA THR A 457 -13.71 5.59 -16.50
C THR A 457 -13.32 6.52 -17.64
N GLU A 458 -12.03 6.86 -17.75
CA GLU A 458 -11.51 7.71 -18.83
C GLU A 458 -11.72 7.05 -20.20
N ASN A 459 -11.49 5.75 -20.31
CA ASN A 459 -11.78 4.97 -21.51
C ASN A 459 -13.26 5.05 -21.91
N LEU A 460 -14.18 5.09 -20.94
CA LEU A 460 -15.61 5.27 -21.21
C LEU A 460 -16.01 6.73 -21.47
N GLY A 461 -15.15 7.71 -21.15
CA GLY A 461 -15.50 9.13 -21.20
C GLY A 461 -16.36 9.59 -20.01
N GLY A 462 -16.35 8.83 -18.92
CA GLY A 462 -17.08 9.16 -17.69
C GLY A 462 -16.39 10.22 -16.83
N ASP A 463 -17.01 10.57 -15.71
CA ASP A 463 -16.47 11.55 -14.76
C ASP A 463 -15.49 10.91 -13.75
N VAL A 464 -14.22 11.32 -13.85
CA VAL A 464 -13.11 10.85 -12.99
C VAL A 464 -13.30 11.24 -11.53
N ASN A 465 -13.94 12.38 -11.26
CA ASN A 465 -14.20 12.80 -9.88
C ASN A 465 -15.29 11.94 -9.23
N ALA A 466 -16.34 11.62 -10.01
CA ALA A 466 -17.41 10.74 -9.58
C ALA A 466 -16.91 9.32 -9.30
N VAL A 467 -16.13 8.71 -10.22
CA VAL A 467 -15.58 7.36 -9.96
C VAL A 467 -14.67 7.37 -8.75
N ALA A 468 -13.92 8.44 -8.50
CA ALA A 468 -13.04 8.51 -7.36
C ALA A 468 -13.81 8.46 -6.03
N ALA A 469 -14.87 9.27 -5.92
CA ALA A 469 -15.79 9.22 -4.78
C ALA A 469 -16.41 7.83 -4.63
N LEU A 470 -16.98 7.26 -5.71
CA LEU A 470 -17.63 5.95 -5.71
C LEU A 470 -16.67 4.82 -5.29
N ALA A 471 -15.41 4.85 -5.71
CA ALA A 471 -14.40 3.85 -5.38
C ALA A 471 -14.02 3.87 -3.89
N ILE A 472 -13.84 5.05 -3.29
CA ILE A 472 -13.58 5.15 -1.85
C ILE A 472 -14.80 4.75 -1.04
N PHE A 473 -16.00 5.19 -1.43
CA PHE A 473 -17.22 4.77 -0.75
C PHE A 473 -17.41 3.26 -0.83
N SER A 474 -17.11 2.62 -1.97
CA SER A 474 -17.14 1.15 -2.10
C SER A 474 -16.16 0.48 -1.14
N GLY A 475 -14.94 1.04 -0.99
CA GLY A 475 -13.97 0.55 -0.02
C GLY A 475 -14.44 0.66 1.43
N ILE A 476 -15.00 1.81 1.81
CA ILE A 476 -15.53 2.04 3.16
C ILE A 476 -16.73 1.12 3.43
N ALA A 477 -17.68 1.02 2.51
CA ALA A 477 -18.84 0.15 2.62
C ALA A 477 -18.42 -1.34 2.76
N GLY A 478 -17.40 -1.74 2.00
CA GLY A 478 -16.78 -3.05 2.06
C GLY A 478 -16.27 -3.43 3.44
N VAL A 479 -15.54 -2.53 4.08
CA VAL A 479 -15.00 -2.71 5.44
C VAL A 479 -16.12 -2.78 6.49
N LEU A 480 -17.11 -1.89 6.39
CA LEU A 480 -18.15 -1.75 7.41
C LEU A 480 -19.19 -2.87 7.35
N ILE A 481 -19.56 -3.31 6.14
CA ILE A 481 -20.73 -4.17 5.91
C ILE A 481 -20.34 -5.51 5.25
N GLY A 482 -19.18 -5.62 4.60
CA GLY A 482 -18.80 -6.78 3.79
C GLY A 482 -18.86 -8.12 4.52
N GLU A 483 -18.17 -8.25 5.67
CA GLU A 483 -18.22 -9.49 6.48
C GLU A 483 -19.61 -9.78 7.05
N ARG A 484 -20.37 -8.72 7.40
CA ARG A 484 -21.74 -8.86 7.90
C ARG A 484 -22.66 -9.42 6.80
N MET A 485 -22.50 -8.95 5.56
CA MET A 485 -23.25 -9.43 4.41
C MET A 485 -22.90 -10.86 4.05
N LEU A 486 -21.62 -11.26 4.08
CA LEU A 486 -21.23 -12.65 3.84
C LEU A 486 -21.90 -13.60 4.84
N ARG A 487 -21.95 -13.23 6.12
CA ARG A 487 -22.69 -14.00 7.15
C ARG A 487 -24.19 -14.04 6.88
N TRP A 488 -24.78 -12.92 6.48
CA TRP A 488 -26.21 -12.87 6.13
C TRP A 488 -26.55 -13.76 4.92
N MET A 489 -25.66 -13.81 3.92
CA MET A 489 -25.76 -14.71 2.75
C MET A 489 -25.41 -16.17 3.07
N ARG A 490 -25.15 -16.51 4.34
CA ARG A 490 -24.81 -17.87 4.80
C ARG A 490 -23.62 -18.46 4.05
N ILE A 491 -22.61 -17.63 3.77
CA ILE A 491 -21.32 -18.10 3.25
C ILE A 491 -20.52 -18.69 4.42
N PRO A 492 -20.08 -19.95 4.34
CA PRO A 492 -19.32 -20.58 5.40
C PRO A 492 -18.01 -19.82 5.70
N GLU A 493 -17.58 -19.81 6.97
CA GLU A 493 -16.37 -19.09 7.37
C GLU A 493 -15.09 -19.72 6.83
N ASP A 494 -15.12 -21.04 6.60
CA ASP A 494 -14.06 -21.86 6.03
C ASP A 494 -13.88 -21.67 4.51
N ASP A 495 -14.89 -21.17 3.80
CA ASP A 495 -14.84 -20.91 2.35
C ASP A 495 -14.07 -19.61 2.03
N TYR A 496 -12.75 -19.68 2.23
CA TYR A 496 -11.84 -18.55 2.01
C TYR A 496 -11.81 -18.08 0.55
N VAL A 497 -12.14 -18.96 -0.42
CA VAL A 497 -12.23 -18.63 -1.85
C VAL A 497 -13.42 -17.73 -2.13
N THR A 498 -14.63 -18.13 -1.71
CA THR A 498 -15.83 -17.29 -1.93
C THR A 498 -15.70 -15.96 -1.19
N ARG A 499 -15.24 -15.98 0.07
CA ARG A 499 -15.04 -14.77 0.87
C ARG A 499 -14.03 -13.84 0.22
N GLY A 500 -12.87 -14.37 -0.18
CA GLY A 500 -11.81 -13.62 -0.83
C GLY A 500 -12.24 -13.01 -2.15
N VAL A 501 -12.77 -13.82 -3.08
CA VAL A 501 -13.22 -13.35 -4.40
C VAL A 501 -14.30 -12.27 -4.28
N THR A 502 -15.29 -12.49 -3.41
CA THR A 502 -16.41 -11.56 -3.21
C THR A 502 -15.97 -10.22 -2.65
N LEU A 503 -15.16 -10.21 -1.59
CA LEU A 503 -14.66 -8.97 -1.00
C LEU A 503 -13.65 -8.28 -1.93
N GLY A 504 -12.79 -9.05 -2.62
CA GLY A 504 -11.85 -8.49 -3.59
C GLY A 504 -12.54 -7.76 -4.75
N ALA A 505 -13.62 -8.33 -5.28
CA ALA A 505 -14.33 -7.75 -6.42
C ALA A 505 -15.21 -6.54 -6.06
N ASN A 506 -15.65 -6.40 -4.80
CA ASN A 506 -16.61 -5.34 -4.40
C ASN A 506 -16.10 -4.32 -3.36
N SER A 507 -15.06 -4.63 -2.59
CA SER A 507 -14.80 -3.96 -1.30
C SER A 507 -13.43 -3.26 -1.19
N SER A 508 -12.72 -3.10 -2.31
CA SER A 508 -11.42 -2.39 -2.42
C SER A 508 -10.31 -2.93 -1.51
N ALA A 509 -9.10 -2.36 -1.63
CA ALA A 509 -7.88 -2.76 -0.90
C ALA A 509 -8.04 -2.74 0.63
N ILE A 510 -8.96 -1.91 1.12
CA ILE A 510 -9.20 -1.71 2.55
C ILE A 510 -9.88 -2.93 3.17
N ALA A 511 -10.85 -3.54 2.50
CA ALA A 511 -11.47 -4.76 3.00
C ALA A 511 -10.49 -5.94 3.00
N THR A 512 -9.59 -5.98 2.01
CA THR A 512 -8.50 -6.97 2.01
C THR A 512 -7.55 -6.78 3.19
N ALA A 513 -7.28 -5.54 3.61
CA ALA A 513 -6.46 -5.26 4.79
C ALA A 513 -7.12 -5.75 6.09
N VAL A 514 -8.45 -5.79 6.16
CA VAL A 514 -9.19 -6.39 7.28
C VAL A 514 -9.08 -7.92 7.22
N LEU A 515 -9.26 -8.52 6.04
CA LEU A 515 -9.05 -9.97 5.85
C LEU A 515 -7.64 -10.40 6.21
N LEU A 516 -6.60 -9.60 5.95
CA LEU A 516 -5.23 -9.95 6.36
C LEU A 516 -5.09 -10.22 7.87
N ARG A 517 -6.01 -9.70 8.69
CA ARG A 517 -6.05 -9.93 10.14
C ARG A 517 -6.97 -11.08 10.55
N THR A 518 -8.05 -11.30 9.81
CA THR A 518 -9.10 -12.27 10.18
C THR A 518 -8.99 -13.59 9.42
N ASP A 519 -8.62 -13.57 8.13
CA ASP A 519 -8.40 -14.73 7.27
C ASP A 519 -7.35 -14.39 6.17
N PRO A 520 -6.05 -14.63 6.44
CA PRO A 520 -4.96 -14.29 5.50
C PRO A 520 -5.07 -14.98 4.13
N ARG A 521 -5.62 -16.19 4.06
CA ARG A 521 -5.85 -16.92 2.79
C ARG A 521 -6.94 -16.24 1.97
N ALA A 522 -8.06 -15.88 2.60
CA ALA A 522 -9.11 -15.10 1.95
C ALA A 522 -8.58 -13.72 1.51
N ALA A 523 -7.67 -13.12 2.27
CA ALA A 523 -7.04 -11.86 1.91
C ALA A 523 -6.19 -11.98 0.63
N ALA A 524 -5.40 -13.04 0.49
CA ALA A 524 -4.62 -13.30 -0.72
C ALA A 524 -5.53 -13.40 -1.96
N LEU A 525 -6.61 -14.18 -1.86
CA LEU A 525 -7.60 -14.29 -2.93
C LEU A 525 -8.38 -13.00 -3.18
N SER A 526 -8.58 -12.19 -2.16
CA SER A 526 -9.17 -10.85 -2.28
C SER A 526 -8.27 -9.90 -3.06
N SER A 527 -6.96 -9.84 -2.76
CA SER A 527 -5.99 -9.04 -3.54
C SER A 527 -5.90 -9.48 -4.99
N LEU A 528 -5.90 -10.80 -5.22
CA LEU A 528 -5.87 -11.39 -6.55
C LEU A 528 -7.14 -11.07 -7.35
N SER A 529 -8.32 -11.28 -6.74
CA SER A 529 -9.62 -10.99 -7.32
C SER A 529 -9.78 -9.52 -7.70
N MET A 530 -9.37 -8.62 -6.81
CA MET A 530 -9.38 -7.17 -7.04
C MET A 530 -8.53 -6.75 -8.24
N SER A 531 -7.32 -7.29 -8.33
CA SER A 531 -6.41 -7.00 -9.44
C SER A 531 -6.95 -7.55 -10.76
N LEU A 532 -7.51 -8.76 -10.74
CA LEU A 532 -8.11 -9.41 -11.92
C LEU A 532 -9.38 -8.71 -12.39
N PHE A 533 -10.35 -8.48 -11.50
CA PHE A 533 -11.57 -7.73 -11.80
C PHE A 533 -11.25 -6.36 -12.39
N GLY A 534 -10.29 -5.66 -11.79
CA GLY A 534 -9.90 -4.35 -12.27
C GLY A 534 -9.24 -4.38 -13.64
N THR A 535 -8.31 -5.33 -13.85
CA THR A 535 -7.64 -5.52 -15.14
C THR A 535 -8.64 -5.92 -16.22
N MET A 536 -9.56 -6.85 -15.94
CA MET A 536 -10.62 -7.26 -16.88
C MET A 536 -11.54 -6.09 -17.26
N THR A 537 -11.93 -5.25 -16.29
CA THR A 537 -12.78 -4.08 -16.58
C THR A 537 -12.03 -3.04 -17.42
N VAL A 538 -10.75 -2.77 -17.13
CA VAL A 538 -9.94 -1.87 -17.98
C VAL A 538 -9.79 -2.47 -19.39
N LEU A 539 -9.55 -3.78 -19.51
CA LEU A 539 -9.47 -4.46 -20.81
C LEU A 539 -10.76 -4.29 -21.61
N LEU A 540 -11.92 -4.57 -21.01
CA LEU A 540 -13.22 -4.42 -21.66
C LEU A 540 -13.51 -2.97 -22.06
N THR A 541 -13.24 -2.00 -21.19
CA THR A 541 -13.47 -0.57 -21.47
C THR A 541 -12.50 -0.01 -22.51
N SER A 542 -11.31 -0.60 -22.69
CA SER A 542 -10.35 -0.14 -23.70
C SER A 542 -10.67 -0.62 -25.11
N ILE A 543 -11.56 -1.61 -25.27
CA ILE A 543 -11.98 -2.13 -26.57
C ILE A 543 -12.99 -1.15 -27.17
N PRO A 544 -12.68 -0.43 -28.28
CA PRO A 544 -13.54 0.65 -28.76
C PRO A 544 -14.98 0.24 -29.10
N PRO A 545 -15.24 -0.93 -29.73
CA PRO A 545 -16.60 -1.41 -29.93
C PRO A 545 -17.40 -1.58 -28.63
N ILE A 546 -16.77 -2.12 -27.59
CA ILE A 546 -17.42 -2.33 -26.29
C ILE A 546 -17.70 -0.99 -25.63
N ALA A 547 -16.69 -0.10 -25.59
CA ALA A 547 -16.85 1.25 -25.05
C ALA A 547 -17.95 2.04 -25.78
N GLY A 548 -18.02 1.92 -27.11
CA GLY A 548 -19.04 2.55 -27.93
C GLY A 548 -20.45 2.07 -27.59
N VAL A 549 -20.64 0.75 -27.43
CA VAL A 549 -21.92 0.19 -26.99
C VAL A 549 -22.29 0.75 -25.61
N VAL A 550 -21.36 0.75 -24.65
CA VAL A 550 -21.63 1.24 -23.29
C VAL A 550 -21.98 2.72 -23.27
N ARG A 551 -21.31 3.55 -24.08
CA ARG A 551 -21.66 4.98 -24.24
C ARG A 551 -23.05 5.18 -24.84
N SER A 552 -23.39 4.38 -25.86
CA SER A 552 -24.69 4.46 -26.53
C SER A 552 -25.87 4.14 -25.59
N LEU A 553 -25.65 3.29 -24.59
CA LEU A 553 -26.64 2.96 -23.55
C LEU A 553 -27.03 4.18 -22.68
N VAL A 554 -26.21 5.22 -22.70
CA VAL A 554 -26.36 6.45 -21.92
C VAL A 554 -26.55 7.67 -22.84
N SER A 555 -26.95 7.42 -24.09
CA SER A 555 -27.13 8.44 -25.15
C SER A 555 -25.90 9.32 -25.42
N LEU A 556 -24.70 8.73 -25.33
CA LEU A 556 -23.41 9.36 -25.67
C LEU A 556 -22.75 8.74 -26.90
#